data_AF-A0A317T0N0-F1
#
_entry.id   AF-A0A317T0N0-F1
#
_cell.length_a   1.000
_cell.length_b   1.000
_cell.length_c   1.000
_cell.angle_alpha   90.00
_cell.angle_beta   90.00
_cell.angle_gamma   90.00
#
_symmetry.space_group_name_H-M   'P 1'
#
loop_
_entity.id
_entity.type
_entity.pdbx_description
1 polymer ?
#
loop_
_entity_poly.entity_id
_entity_poly.type
_entity_poly.pdbx_seq_one_letter_code
_entity_poly.pdbx_strand_id
1 'polypeptide(L)'
;MKPLHEIAIGIRGRFFENYCKLIGKRSDDDGATIRLGNLMAHNGDLWTDIVLLKHGYLTDTGTFYDLYGIAIENAEQYTKSEIMIKMINKRATMLANPHRFFGQWDKNLQSDFDHVLCYFDKASTENWEQLGQDTEGSTPERQAWLRINWV
;
A
#
# COMPACT_ATOMS: atom_id res chain seq x y z
N MET A 1 15.44 1.89 -2.46
CA MET A 1 14.50 2.50 -3.43
C MET A 1 14.09 1.44 -4.43
N LYS A 2 12.79 1.12 -4.57
CA LYS A 2 12.32 0.56 -5.85
C LYS A 2 12.47 1.68 -6.88
N PRO A 3 13.03 1.44 -8.08
CA PRO A 3 13.17 2.51 -9.05
C PRO A 3 11.79 2.94 -9.52
N LEU A 4 11.41 4.20 -9.27
CA LEU A 4 10.26 4.87 -9.91
C LEU A 4 10.22 4.62 -11.43
N HIS A 5 11.41 4.47 -12.02
CA HIS A 5 11.62 4.09 -13.40
C HIS A 5 10.96 2.75 -13.80
N GLU A 6 11.08 1.70 -12.99
CA GLU A 6 10.50 0.39 -13.31
C GLU A 6 8.97 0.42 -13.27
N ILE A 7 8.40 1.19 -12.32
CA ILE A 7 6.95 1.40 -12.21
C ILE A 7 6.43 2.14 -13.44
N ALA A 8 7.09 3.25 -13.80
CA ALA A 8 6.75 4.02 -14.98
C ALA A 8 6.87 3.18 -16.27
N ILE A 9 7.92 2.36 -16.39
CA ILE A 9 8.08 1.42 -17.50
C ILE A 9 6.91 0.43 -17.55
N GLY A 10 6.55 -0.22 -16.46
CA GLY A 10 5.47 -1.21 -16.45
C GLY A 10 4.11 -0.60 -16.79
N ILE A 11 3.81 0.62 -16.31
CA ILE A 11 2.59 1.36 -16.66
C ILE A 11 2.57 1.67 -18.17
N ARG A 12 3.68 2.15 -18.73
CA ARG A 12 3.79 2.43 -20.17
C ARG A 12 3.72 1.15 -21.01
N GLY A 13 4.38 0.07 -20.60
CA GLY A 13 4.31 -1.23 -21.26
C GLY A 13 2.87 -1.76 -21.34
N ARG A 14 2.08 -1.63 -20.26
CA ARG A 14 0.65 -1.95 -20.29
C ARG A 14 -0.11 -1.16 -21.36
N PHE A 15 0.15 0.14 -21.46
CA PHE A 15 -0.50 1.00 -22.45
C PHE A 15 -0.22 0.52 -23.89
N PHE A 16 1.05 0.20 -24.20
CA PHE A 16 1.43 -0.33 -25.51
C PHE A 16 0.88 -1.74 -25.76
N GLU A 17 0.91 -2.63 -24.77
CA GLU A 17 0.35 -3.98 -24.87
C GLU A 17 -1.16 -3.96 -25.16
N ASN A 18 -1.91 -3.07 -24.50
CA ASN A 18 -3.34 -2.90 -24.74
C ASN A 18 -3.61 -2.47 -26.19
N TYR A 19 -2.80 -1.55 -26.74
CA TYR A 19 -2.92 -1.15 -28.13
C TYR A 19 -2.56 -2.29 -29.08
N CYS A 20 -1.48 -3.04 -28.82
CA CYS A 20 -1.12 -4.23 -29.61
C CYS A 20 -2.27 -5.25 -29.65
N LYS A 21 -2.89 -5.56 -28.50
CA LYS A 21 -4.07 -6.45 -28.41
C LYS A 21 -5.23 -5.93 -29.26
N LEU A 22 -5.53 -4.63 -29.18
CA LEU A 22 -6.61 -3.99 -29.94
C LEU A 22 -6.42 -4.15 -31.45
N ILE A 23 -5.19 -4.05 -31.94
CA ILE A 23 -4.88 -4.14 -33.38
C ILE A 23 -4.47 -5.56 -33.82
N GLY A 24 -4.62 -6.57 -32.96
CA GLY A 24 -4.27 -7.96 -33.27
C GLY A 24 -2.76 -8.22 -33.42
N LYS A 25 -1.90 -7.34 -32.87
CA LYS A 25 -0.45 -7.55 -32.83
C LYS A 25 -0.01 -8.18 -31.51
N ARG A 26 1.07 -8.95 -31.58
CA ARG A 26 1.77 -9.44 -30.38
C ARG A 26 2.65 -8.31 -29.82
N SER A 27 2.64 -8.15 -28.50
CA SER A 27 3.59 -7.28 -27.81
C SER A 27 4.89 -8.03 -27.55
N ASP A 28 6.02 -7.34 -27.72
CA ASP A 28 7.36 -7.84 -27.34
C ASP A 28 7.71 -7.49 -25.88
N ASP A 29 6.88 -6.69 -25.22
CA ASP A 29 7.11 -6.31 -23.83
C ASP A 29 7.01 -7.52 -22.90
N ASP A 30 7.90 -7.56 -21.91
CA ASP A 30 7.88 -8.58 -20.87
C ASP A 30 6.59 -8.50 -20.06
N GLY A 31 5.75 -9.54 -20.20
CA GLY A 31 4.50 -9.66 -19.48
C GLY A 31 4.67 -9.68 -17.96
N ALA A 32 5.83 -10.06 -17.41
CA ALA A 32 6.08 -9.95 -15.97
C ALA A 32 6.22 -8.49 -15.53
N THR A 33 6.99 -7.68 -16.25
CA THR A 33 7.16 -6.24 -16.03
C THR A 33 5.82 -5.48 -16.16
N ILE A 34 5.00 -5.81 -17.16
CA ILE A 34 3.66 -5.23 -17.32
C ILE A 34 2.74 -5.57 -16.13
N ARG A 35 2.71 -6.84 -15.73
CA ARG A 35 1.92 -7.27 -14.56
C ARG A 35 2.36 -6.57 -13.29
N LEU A 36 3.67 -6.42 -13.09
CA LEU A 36 4.24 -5.73 -11.93
C LEU A 36 3.84 -4.25 -11.93
N GLY A 37 4.00 -3.54 -13.06
CA GLY A 37 3.59 -2.15 -13.17
C GLY A 37 2.10 -1.94 -12.97
N ASN A 38 1.27 -2.87 -13.48
CA ASN A 38 -0.18 -2.83 -13.27
C ASN A 38 -0.54 -3.07 -11.79
N LEU A 39 0.11 -4.02 -11.12
CA LEU A 39 -0.10 -4.25 -9.69
C LEU A 39 0.25 -2.99 -8.87
N MET A 40 1.40 -2.39 -9.17
CA MET A 40 1.89 -1.20 -8.46
C MET A 40 1.04 0.05 -8.73
N ALA A 41 0.52 0.22 -9.95
CA ALA A 41 -0.36 1.34 -10.30
C ALA A 41 -1.70 1.33 -9.58
N HIS A 42 -2.08 0.19 -9.01
CA HIS A 42 -3.37 0.01 -8.35
C HIS A 42 -3.25 -0.23 -6.84
N ASN A 43 -2.04 -0.32 -6.30
CA ASN A 43 -1.82 -0.48 -4.87
C ASN A 43 -1.33 0.82 -4.26
N GLY A 44 -1.69 1.05 -3.00
CA GLY A 44 -1.05 2.10 -2.20
C GLY A 44 0.46 1.85 -2.13
N ASP A 45 1.23 2.94 -2.20
CA ASP A 45 2.69 2.94 -2.09
C ASP A 45 3.12 4.11 -1.19
N LEU A 46 2.95 3.90 0.12
CA LEU A 46 3.25 4.87 1.16
C LEU A 46 4.65 5.49 1.00
N TRP A 47 5.66 4.67 0.72
CA TRP A 47 7.04 5.17 0.61
C TRP A 47 7.17 6.15 -0.55
N THR A 48 6.69 5.75 -1.73
CA THR A 48 6.77 6.58 -2.93
C THR A 48 5.97 7.86 -2.76
N ASP A 49 4.76 7.78 -2.21
CA ASP A 49 3.88 8.94 -2.05
C ASP A 49 4.43 9.94 -1.01
N ILE A 50 5.08 9.46 0.07
CA ILE A 50 5.83 10.33 0.99
C ILE A 50 6.92 11.09 0.23
N VAL A 51 7.73 10.38 -0.56
CA VAL A 51 8.83 11.00 -1.32
C VAL A 51 8.28 12.04 -2.31
N LEU A 52 7.22 11.72 -3.03
CA LEU A 52 6.61 12.62 -4.01
C LEU A 52 6.03 13.88 -3.35
N LEU A 53 5.35 13.75 -2.21
CA LEU A 53 4.84 14.89 -1.42
C LEU A 53 5.98 15.76 -0.87
N LYS A 54 7.01 15.14 -0.28
CA LYS A 54 8.16 15.87 0.29
C LYS A 54 8.94 16.67 -0.75
N HIS A 55 8.98 16.20 -2.00
CA HIS A 55 9.65 16.90 -3.10
C HIS A 55 8.71 17.80 -3.92
N GLY A 56 7.44 17.94 -3.51
CA GLY A 56 6.46 18.81 -4.16
C GLY A 56 5.94 18.31 -5.52
N TYR A 57 6.17 17.05 -5.87
CA TYR A 57 5.59 16.42 -7.07
C TYR A 57 4.12 16.06 -6.88
N LEU A 58 3.72 15.84 -5.62
CA LEU A 58 2.34 15.84 -5.16
C LEU A 58 2.19 16.95 -4.12
N THR A 59 1.00 17.52 -3.99
CA THR A 59 0.73 18.61 -3.03
C THR A 59 -0.52 18.38 -2.18
N ASP A 60 -1.36 17.40 -2.52
CA ASP A 60 -2.61 17.14 -1.83
C ASP A 60 -2.39 16.21 -0.62
N THR A 61 -2.08 16.82 0.52
CA THR A 61 -1.91 16.12 1.80
C THR A 61 -3.24 15.63 2.40
N GLY A 62 -4.38 16.21 1.99
CA GLY A 62 -5.71 15.78 2.40
C GLY A 62 -6.04 14.41 1.82
N THR A 63 -5.88 14.26 0.51
CA THR A 63 -6.04 12.95 -0.17
C THR A 63 -5.06 11.92 0.40
N PHE A 64 -3.83 12.31 0.73
CA PHE A 64 -2.87 11.40 1.38
C PHE A 64 -3.40 10.90 2.72
N TYR A 65 -3.89 11.80 3.58
CA TYR A 65 -4.49 11.43 4.86
C TYR A 65 -5.72 10.54 4.68
N ASP A 66 -6.59 10.87 3.73
CA ASP A 66 -7.81 10.08 3.46
C ASP A 66 -7.48 8.65 3.02
N LEU A 67 -6.42 8.46 2.21
CA LEU A 67 -5.99 7.15 1.71
C LEU A 67 -5.17 6.36 2.72
N TYR A 68 -4.21 6.98 3.39
CA TYR A 68 -3.25 6.28 4.24
C TYR A 68 -3.62 6.30 5.73
N GLY A 69 -4.55 7.16 6.15
CA GLY A 69 -5.04 7.26 7.52
C GLY A 69 -4.01 7.85 8.49
N ILE A 70 -2.94 8.44 7.96
CA ILE A 70 -1.84 9.02 8.73
C ILE A 70 -1.43 10.37 8.12
N ALA A 71 -1.02 11.29 8.98
CA ALA A 71 -0.52 12.60 8.56
C ALA A 71 0.88 12.45 7.92
N ILE A 72 1.17 13.23 6.88
CA ILE A 72 2.43 13.15 6.13
C ILE A 72 3.65 13.44 7.02
N GLU A 73 3.47 14.29 8.04
CA GLU A 73 4.49 14.68 9.01
C GLU A 73 4.96 13.50 9.86
N ASN A 74 4.06 12.52 10.10
CA ASN A 74 4.35 11.34 10.91
C ASN A 74 4.67 10.12 10.05
N ALA A 75 4.42 10.17 8.74
CA ALA A 75 4.38 8.98 7.89
C ALA A 75 5.71 8.21 7.81
N GLU A 76 6.86 8.90 7.92
CA GLU A 76 8.19 8.27 7.87
C GLU A 76 8.48 7.32 9.04
N GLN A 77 7.81 7.47 10.19
CA GLN A 77 8.07 6.55 11.31
C GLN A 77 7.61 5.13 11.00
N TYR A 78 6.50 5.01 10.26
CA TYR A 78 5.92 3.72 9.88
C TYR A 78 6.71 3.02 8.78
N THR A 79 7.52 3.76 8.01
CA THR A 79 8.34 3.16 6.95
C THR A 79 9.49 2.29 7.46
N LYS A 80 9.71 2.26 8.78
CA LYS A 80 10.68 1.39 9.44
C LYS A 80 10.15 -0.02 9.68
N SER A 81 8.84 -0.25 9.52
CA SER A 81 8.21 -1.55 9.75
C SER A 81 7.47 -2.02 8.50
N GLU A 82 7.91 -3.13 7.92
CA GLU A 82 7.27 -3.72 6.73
C GLU A 82 5.80 -4.07 6.97
N ILE A 83 5.45 -4.43 8.21
CA ILE A 83 4.10 -4.80 8.62
C ILE A 83 3.18 -3.60 8.64
N MET A 84 3.68 -2.46 9.13
CA MET A 84 2.94 -1.20 9.07
C MET A 84 2.77 -0.74 7.63
N ILE A 85 3.85 -0.75 6.84
CA ILE A 85 3.77 -0.41 5.40
C ILE A 85 2.71 -1.27 4.71
N LYS A 86 2.71 -2.59 4.94
CA LYS A 86 1.75 -3.50 4.31
C LYS A 86 0.30 -3.16 4.69
N MET A 87 0.03 -2.93 5.97
CA MET A 87 -1.31 -2.58 6.46
C MET A 87 -1.79 -1.22 5.92
N ILE A 88 -0.92 -0.21 5.97
CA ILE A 88 -1.22 1.15 5.51
C ILE A 88 -1.47 1.16 4.01
N ASN A 89 -0.64 0.47 3.22
CA ASN A 89 -0.85 0.31 1.79
C ASN A 89 -2.14 -0.47 1.49
N LYS A 90 -2.48 -1.49 2.28
CA LYS A 90 -3.72 -2.26 2.13
C LYS A 90 -4.94 -1.34 2.27
N ARG A 91 -4.98 -0.48 3.29
CA ARG A 91 -6.02 0.54 3.48
C ARG A 91 -6.17 1.44 2.24
N ALA A 92 -5.08 2.08 1.82
CA ALA A 92 -5.08 2.97 0.65
C ALA A 92 -5.55 2.24 -0.62
N THR A 93 -5.11 1.00 -0.81
CA THR A 93 -5.50 0.16 -1.96
C THR A 93 -6.99 -0.13 -1.97
N MET A 94 -7.57 -0.51 -0.82
CA MET A 94 -9.00 -0.82 -0.70
C MET A 94 -9.88 0.40 -0.92
N LEU A 95 -9.48 1.56 -0.38
CA LEU A 95 -10.20 2.82 -0.58
C LEU A 95 -10.14 3.31 -2.03
N ALA A 96 -8.99 3.22 -2.68
CA ALA A 96 -8.83 3.64 -4.07
C ALA A 96 -9.44 2.66 -5.09
N ASN A 97 -9.64 1.40 -4.72
CA ASN A 97 -10.13 0.35 -5.63
C ASN A 97 -11.23 -0.51 -4.99
N PRO A 98 -12.38 0.07 -4.58
CA PRO A 98 -13.42 -0.66 -3.84
C PRO A 98 -14.01 -1.85 -4.62
N HIS A 99 -13.93 -1.85 -5.95
CA HIS A 99 -14.42 -2.94 -6.80
C HIS A 99 -13.49 -4.16 -6.89
N ARG A 100 -12.25 -4.07 -6.39
CA ARG A 100 -11.26 -5.17 -6.46
C ARG A 100 -11.26 -6.07 -5.23
N PHE A 101 -11.95 -5.66 -4.17
CA PHE A 101 -12.01 -6.40 -2.92
C PHE A 101 -13.45 -6.87 -2.69
N PHE A 102 -13.58 -8.11 -2.20
CA PHE A 102 -14.89 -8.66 -1.85
C PHE A 102 -15.52 -7.94 -0.64
N GLY A 103 -14.70 -7.24 0.17
CA GLY A 103 -15.13 -6.35 1.24
C GLY A 103 -14.69 -4.91 1.00
N GLN A 104 -15.56 -3.95 1.32
CA GLN A 104 -15.19 -2.52 1.33
C GLN A 104 -14.47 -2.19 2.64
N TRP A 105 -13.65 -1.14 2.61
CA TRP A 105 -13.10 -0.57 3.84
C TRP A 105 -14.25 -0.03 4.69
N ASP A 106 -14.52 -0.69 5.82
CA ASP A 106 -15.65 -0.39 6.70
C ASP A 106 -15.20 0.15 8.06
N LYS A 107 -16.17 0.40 8.95
CA LYS A 107 -15.90 0.93 10.29
C LYS A 107 -15.14 -0.05 11.19
N ASN A 108 -15.30 -1.36 10.98
CA ASN A 108 -14.61 -2.37 11.77
C ASN A 108 -13.13 -2.42 11.37
N LEU A 109 -12.85 -2.45 10.06
CA LEU A 109 -11.50 -2.36 9.52
C LEU A 109 -10.81 -1.05 9.90
N GLN A 110 -11.54 0.07 9.89
CA GLN A 110 -11.00 1.34 10.38
C GLN A 110 -10.68 1.28 11.88
N SER A 111 -11.54 0.68 12.71
CA SER A 111 -11.28 0.53 14.14
C SER A 111 -10.08 -0.38 14.42
N ASP A 112 -9.94 -1.48 13.68
CA ASP A 112 -8.76 -2.35 13.75
C ASP A 112 -7.49 -1.60 13.34
N PHE A 113 -7.58 -0.79 12.27
CA PHE A 113 -6.46 0.01 11.77
C PHE A 113 -5.99 1.04 12.81
N ASP A 114 -6.93 1.78 13.40
CA ASP A 114 -6.65 2.77 14.44
C ASP A 114 -6.07 2.11 15.71
N HIS A 115 -6.55 0.91 16.06
CA HIS A 115 -6.04 0.14 17.18
C HIS A 115 -4.56 -0.26 16.97
N VAL A 116 -4.22 -0.78 15.78
CA VAL A 116 -2.84 -1.16 15.44
C VAL A 116 -1.93 0.07 15.38
N LEU A 117 -2.38 1.19 14.80
CA LEU A 117 -1.60 2.44 14.80
C LEU A 117 -1.35 2.96 16.21
N CYS A 118 -2.39 3.00 17.06
CA CYS A 118 -2.29 3.46 18.43
C CYS A 118 -1.33 2.63 19.27
N TYR A 119 -1.31 1.31 19.05
CA TYR A 119 -0.29 0.45 19.62
C TYR A 119 1.10 0.82 19.06
N PHE A 120 1.23 0.94 17.73
CA PHE A 120 2.48 1.30 17.02
C PHE A 120 3.16 2.54 17.60
N ASP A 121 2.38 3.57 17.87
CA ASP A 121 2.89 4.85 18.36
C ASP A 121 3.37 4.80 19.82
N LYS A 122 2.98 3.76 20.59
CA LYS A 122 3.24 3.65 22.03
C LYS A 122 4.28 2.60 22.41
N ALA A 123 4.41 1.53 21.64
CA ALA A 123 5.32 0.44 21.98
C ALA A 123 6.74 0.65 21.44
N SER A 124 7.70 -0.05 22.05
CA SER A 124 9.11 -0.02 21.67
C SER A 124 9.36 -0.77 20.35
N THR A 125 10.52 -0.52 19.74
CA THR A 125 10.94 -1.23 18.52
C THR A 125 10.97 -2.74 18.68
N GLU A 126 11.41 -3.26 19.82
CA GLU A 126 11.41 -4.70 20.11
C GLU A 126 10.01 -5.31 20.10
N ASN A 127 9.00 -4.57 20.59
CA ASN A 127 7.61 -5.03 20.58
C ASN A 127 7.06 -5.08 19.13
N TRP A 128 7.55 -4.23 18.22
CA TRP A 128 7.18 -4.26 16.80
C TRP A 128 7.70 -5.49 16.08
N GLU A 129 8.94 -5.85 16.35
CA GLU A 129 9.57 -7.01 15.75
C GLU A 129 8.86 -8.30 16.21
N GLN A 130 8.47 -8.37 17.47
CA GLN A 130 7.68 -9.48 18.01
C GLN A 130 6.31 -9.60 17.35
N LEU A 131 5.59 -8.48 17.14
CA LEU A 131 4.31 -8.50 16.42
C LEU A 131 4.46 -9.02 14.98
N GLY A 132 5.65 -8.85 14.38
CA GLY A 132 5.94 -9.43 13.09
C GLY A 132 6.26 -10.90 13.04
N GLN A 133 6.85 -11.40 14.11
CA GLN A 133 7.16 -12.81 14.29
C GLN A 133 5.94 -13.62 14.76
N ASP A 134 4.95 -12.97 15.36
CA ASP A 134 3.68 -13.60 15.78
C ASP A 134 2.84 -13.99 14.55
N THR A 135 3.04 -15.21 14.03
CA THR A 135 2.26 -15.75 12.92
C THR A 135 0.89 -16.26 13.33
N GLU A 136 0.69 -16.54 14.62
CA GLU A 136 -0.52 -17.20 15.14
C GLU A 136 -1.63 -16.21 15.53
N GLY A 137 -1.30 -14.92 15.70
CA GLY A 137 -2.28 -13.93 16.15
C GLY A 137 -2.53 -14.05 17.65
N SER A 138 -1.47 -14.22 18.42
CA SER A 138 -1.52 -14.36 19.87
C SER A 138 -1.89 -13.05 20.59
N THR A 139 -1.68 -11.90 19.95
CA THR A 139 -2.01 -10.57 20.47
C THR A 139 -3.23 -9.95 19.78
N PRO A 140 -4.05 -9.15 20.49
CA PRO A 140 -5.18 -8.43 19.89
C PRO A 140 -4.80 -7.58 18.68
N GLU A 141 -3.63 -6.93 18.74
CA GLU A 141 -3.11 -6.06 17.69
C GLU A 141 -2.69 -6.86 16.46
N ARG A 142 -2.10 -8.05 16.67
CA ARG A 142 -1.81 -8.94 15.56
C ARG A 142 -3.10 -9.48 14.92
N GLN A 143 -4.10 -9.82 15.71
CA GLN A 143 -5.40 -10.26 15.18
C GLN A 143 -6.07 -9.16 14.36
N ALA A 144 -6.05 -7.91 14.84
CA ALA A 144 -6.54 -6.75 14.09
C ALA A 144 -5.76 -6.57 12.78
N TRP A 145 -4.43 -6.63 12.83
CA TRP A 145 -3.60 -6.57 11.63
C TRP A 145 -3.91 -7.68 10.64
N LEU A 146 -4.12 -8.92 11.11
CA LEU A 146 -4.49 -10.05 10.26
C LEU A 146 -5.86 -9.82 9.61
N ARG A 147 -6.86 -9.38 10.37
CA ARG A 147 -8.18 -9.05 9.79
C ARG A 147 -8.09 -8.00 8.68
N ILE A 148 -7.26 -6.97 8.83
CA ILE A 148 -7.07 -5.97 7.77
C ILE A 148 -6.41 -6.57 6.52
N ASN A 149 -5.38 -7.41 6.70
CA ASN A 149 -4.53 -7.85 5.60
C ASN A 149 -5.02 -9.10 4.85
N TRP A 150 -5.96 -9.85 5.44
CA TRP A 150 -6.50 -11.09 4.86
C TRP A 150 -7.92 -10.95 4.28
N VAL A 151 -8.50 -9.74 4.28
CA VAL A 151 -9.77 -9.41 3.61
C VAL A 151 -9.58 -9.15 2.11
#